data_AF-A0A950YXD4-F1
#
_entry.id   AF-A0A950YXD4-F1
#
_cell.length_a   1.000
_cell.length_b   1.000
_cell.length_c   1.000
_cell.angle_alpha   90.00
_cell.angle_beta   90.00
_cell.angle_gamma   90.00
#
_symmetry.space_group_name_H-M   'P 1'
#
loop_
_entity.id
_entity.type
_entity.pdbx_description
1 polymer ?
#
loop_
_entity_poly.entity_id
_entity_poly.type
_entity_poly.pdbx_seq_one_letter_code
_entity_poly.pdbx_strand_id
1 'polypeptide(L)'
;MEFLAVIVLFGLVFFSISRNKLPGYLLPLLPALFVMVGAVFQKIRVIALPRGYFIACALLVTSLPFAATLLPASLSAGKFTLAALSAPSRTELFYILLPLAVVVLARRQWKAPLLVLTVVAAGIYVKQIAFPALDQQVSARSMWRRLKHERALICDGGTNRDWLFGLTYYRGEAYPPCDSGNFDYALRSHFKNYATLEKLK
;
A
#
# COMPACT_ATOMS: atom_id res chain seq x y z
N MET A 1 -20.28 18.06 -15.60
CA MET A 1 -18.86 17.63 -15.76
C MET A 1 -17.91 18.67 -15.21
N GLU A 2 -18.11 19.95 -15.49
CA GLU A 2 -17.26 21.06 -15.00
C GLU A 2 -17.13 21.09 -13.48
N PHE A 3 -18.23 20.97 -12.74
CA PHE A 3 -18.21 20.90 -11.28
C PHE A 3 -17.34 19.76 -10.72
N LEU A 4 -17.47 18.55 -11.28
CA LEU A 4 -16.64 17.39 -10.87
C LEU A 4 -15.17 17.59 -11.22
N ALA A 5 -14.88 18.16 -12.39
CA ALA A 5 -13.52 18.49 -12.80
C ALA A 5 -12.87 19.51 -11.85
N VAL A 6 -13.62 20.53 -11.43
CA VAL A 6 -13.18 21.52 -10.44
C VAL A 6 -12.90 20.86 -9.10
N ILE A 7 -13.77 19.97 -8.60
CA ILE A 7 -13.53 19.23 -7.34
C ILE A 7 -12.26 18.39 -7.42
N VAL A 8 -12.09 17.63 -8.50
CA VAL A 8 -10.91 16.77 -8.68
C VAL A 8 -9.64 17.61 -8.76
N LEU A 9 -9.64 18.67 -9.57
CA LEU A 9 -8.47 19.55 -9.74
C LEU A 9 -8.13 20.27 -8.43
N PHE A 10 -9.13 20.87 -7.78
CA PHE A 10 -8.96 21.55 -6.51
C PHE A 10 -8.40 20.60 -5.44
N GLY A 11 -9.02 19.43 -5.26
CA GLY A 11 -8.55 18.44 -4.29
C GLY A 11 -7.12 17.98 -4.57
N LEU A 12 -6.79 17.71 -5.83
CA LEU A 12 -5.44 17.26 -6.23
C LEU A 12 -4.40 18.34 -5.92
N VAL A 13 -4.66 19.59 -6.28
CA VAL A 13 -3.76 20.73 -6.01
C VAL A 13 -3.62 20.96 -4.51
N PHE A 14 -4.74 21.03 -3.78
CA PHE A 14 -4.77 21.26 -2.34
C PHE A 14 -3.97 20.20 -1.58
N PHE A 15 -4.20 18.91 -1.85
CA PHE A 15 -3.46 17.82 -1.21
C PHE A 15 -2.00 17.73 -1.67
N SER A 16 -1.67 18.19 -2.88
CA SER A 16 -0.29 18.24 -3.37
C SER A 16 0.56 19.33 -2.70
N ILE A 17 -0.06 20.45 -2.30
CA ILE A 17 0.61 21.56 -1.62
C ILE A 17 0.75 21.31 -0.11
N SER A 18 -0.07 20.43 0.47
CA SER A 18 -0.02 20.09 1.90
C SER A 18 1.36 19.55 2.33
N ARG A 19 1.83 20.01 3.50
CA ARG A 19 3.10 19.59 4.14
C ARG A 19 3.04 18.14 4.63
N ASN A 20 1.89 17.72 5.16
CA ASN A 20 1.68 16.39 5.71
C ASN A 20 0.90 15.54 4.70
N LYS A 21 1.63 14.81 3.84
CA LYS A 21 1.01 14.00 2.78
C LYS A 21 0.76 12.59 3.29
N LEU A 22 -0.51 12.26 3.45
CA LEU A 22 -0.95 10.88 3.61
C LEU A 22 -1.43 10.38 2.24
N PRO A 23 -1.00 9.19 1.78
CA PRO A 23 -1.42 8.66 0.48
C PRO A 23 -2.93 8.50 0.35
N GLY A 24 -3.63 8.38 1.48
CA GLY A 24 -5.09 8.28 1.52
C GLY A 24 -5.87 9.56 1.19
N TYR A 25 -5.22 10.72 1.08
CA TYR A 25 -5.92 11.99 0.82
C TYR A 25 -6.62 12.06 -0.54
N LEU A 26 -6.18 11.26 -1.52
CA LEU A 26 -6.77 11.25 -2.85
C LEU A 26 -7.97 10.32 -2.98
N LEU A 27 -8.22 9.42 -2.01
CA LEU A 27 -9.34 8.46 -2.03
C LEU A 27 -10.71 9.13 -2.24
N PRO A 28 -11.04 10.26 -1.58
CA PRO A 28 -12.31 10.95 -1.79
C PRO A 28 -12.52 11.47 -3.22
N LEU A 29 -11.45 11.66 -4.00
CA LEU A 29 -11.53 12.17 -5.38
C LEU A 29 -11.79 11.05 -6.40
N LEU A 30 -11.55 9.79 -6.05
CA LEU A 30 -11.70 8.65 -6.96
C LEU A 30 -13.13 8.47 -7.52
N PRO A 31 -14.21 8.58 -6.73
CA PRO A 31 -15.56 8.45 -7.26
C PRO A 31 -15.86 9.50 -8.35
N ALA A 32 -15.48 10.76 -8.13
CA ALA A 32 -15.67 11.83 -9.10
C ALA A 32 -14.88 11.57 -10.40
N LEU A 33 -13.63 11.11 -10.27
CA LEU A 33 -12.82 10.68 -11.40
C LEU A 33 -13.47 9.54 -12.19
N PHE A 34 -13.99 8.51 -11.53
CA PHE A 34 -14.65 7.38 -12.20
C PHE A 34 -15.93 7.80 -12.92
N VAL A 35 -16.74 8.68 -12.34
CA VAL A 35 -17.92 9.24 -13.01
C VAL A 35 -17.51 9.99 -14.28
N MET A 36 -16.45 10.81 -14.20
CA MET A 36 -15.97 11.55 -15.36
C MET A 36 -15.46 10.64 -16.49
N VAL A 37 -14.68 9.62 -16.14
CA VAL A 37 -14.19 8.61 -17.09
C VAL A 37 -15.36 7.84 -17.72
N GLY A 38 -16.35 7.44 -16.92
CA GLY A 38 -17.55 6.76 -17.41
C GLY A 38 -18.35 7.61 -18.41
N ALA A 39 -18.50 8.91 -18.15
CA ALA A 39 -19.20 9.83 -19.06
C ALA A 39 -18.49 9.96 -20.43
N VAL A 40 -17.17 9.83 -20.49
CA VAL A 40 -16.41 9.82 -21.76
C VAL A 40 -16.65 8.51 -22.51
N PHE A 41 -16.60 7.36 -21.81
CA PHE A 41 -16.85 6.05 -22.42
C PHE A 41 -18.33 5.82 -22.79
N GLN A 42 -19.25 6.63 -22.28
CA GLN A 42 -20.63 6.64 -22.78
C GLN A 42 -20.70 7.21 -24.21
N LYS A 43 -19.85 8.18 -24.53
CA LYS A 43 -19.77 8.80 -25.87
C LYS A 43 -18.94 7.96 -26.84
N ILE A 44 -17.91 7.29 -26.34
CA ILE A 44 -16.99 6.46 -27.13
C ILE A 44 -17.21 4.99 -26.76
N ARG A 45 -17.76 4.19 -27.67
CA ARG A 45 -17.89 2.74 -27.44
C ARG A 45 -16.52 2.13 -27.16
N VAL A 46 -16.41 1.35 -26.08
CA VAL A 46 -15.15 0.70 -25.66
C VAL A 46 -14.54 -0.16 -26.77
N ILE A 47 -15.38 -0.78 -27.60
CA ILE A 47 -14.95 -1.57 -28.77
C ILE A 47 -14.21 -0.71 -29.81
N ALA A 48 -14.54 0.58 -29.93
CA ALA A 48 -13.92 1.49 -30.90
C ALA A 48 -12.52 1.95 -30.50
N LEU A 49 -12.04 1.66 -29.27
CA LEU A 49 -10.70 2.08 -28.87
C LEU A 49 -9.59 1.41 -29.68
N PRO A 50 -8.49 2.13 -29.93
CA PRO A 50 -7.34 1.59 -30.62
C PRO A 50 -6.65 0.52 -29.76
N ARG A 51 -6.00 -0.44 -30.41
CA ARG A 51 -5.29 -1.55 -29.74
C ARG A 51 -4.22 -1.05 -28.77
N GLY A 52 -3.59 0.09 -29.06
CA GLY A 52 -2.60 0.73 -28.19
C GLY A 52 -3.13 1.08 -26.80
N TYR A 53 -4.42 1.43 -26.67
CA TYR A 53 -5.01 1.76 -25.37
C TYR A 53 -5.09 0.52 -24.47
N PHE A 54 -5.49 -0.63 -25.04
CA PHE A 54 -5.51 -1.90 -24.31
C PHE A 54 -4.10 -2.37 -23.93
N ILE A 55 -3.09 -2.15 -24.78
CA ILE A 55 -1.69 -2.45 -24.47
C ILE A 55 -1.23 -1.58 -23.29
N ALA A 56 -1.50 -0.27 -23.31
CA ALA A 56 -1.16 0.62 -22.20
C ALA A 56 -1.83 0.19 -20.89
N CYS A 57 -3.12 -0.17 -20.92
CA CYS A 57 -3.81 -0.74 -19.76
C CYS A 57 -3.15 -2.03 -19.28
N ALA A 58 -2.83 -2.96 -20.18
CA ALA A 58 -2.18 -4.21 -19.78
C ALA A 58 -0.82 -3.97 -19.14
N LEU A 59 0.01 -3.07 -19.68
CA LEU A 59 1.30 -2.70 -19.09
C LEU A 59 1.13 -2.12 -17.67
N LEU A 60 0.12 -1.26 -17.47
CA LEU A 60 -0.20 -0.74 -16.13
C LEU A 60 -0.60 -1.87 -15.18
N VAL A 61 -1.43 -2.81 -15.61
CA VAL A 61 -1.84 -3.96 -14.77
C VAL A 61 -0.66 -4.88 -14.47
N THR A 62 0.21 -5.13 -15.45
CA THR A 62 1.44 -5.92 -15.27
C THR A 62 2.38 -5.31 -14.23
N SER A 63 2.30 -4.00 -13.96
CA SER A 63 3.09 -3.36 -12.91
C SER A 63 2.60 -3.66 -11.48
N LEU A 64 1.34 -4.08 -11.31
CA LEU A 64 0.73 -4.28 -9.99
C LEU A 64 1.42 -5.39 -9.15
N PRO A 65 1.75 -6.57 -9.68
CA PRO A 65 2.42 -7.61 -8.89
C PRO A 65 3.78 -7.16 -8.34
N PHE A 66 4.51 -6.30 -9.05
CA PHE A 66 5.78 -5.75 -8.55
C PHE A 66 5.59 -4.90 -7.29
N ALA A 67 4.42 -4.29 -7.10
CA ALA A 67 4.11 -3.56 -5.88
C ALA A 67 4.12 -4.49 -4.66
N ALA A 68 3.82 -5.79 -4.82
CA ALA A 68 3.77 -6.74 -3.70
C ALA A 68 5.13 -6.93 -2.99
N THR A 69 6.23 -6.83 -3.74
CA THR A 69 7.60 -6.98 -3.21
C THR A 69 8.26 -5.63 -2.96
N LEU A 70 8.01 -4.65 -3.81
CA LEU A 70 8.59 -3.31 -3.68
C LEU A 70 8.03 -2.53 -2.49
N LEU A 71 6.73 -2.63 -2.20
CA LEU A 71 6.09 -1.84 -1.13
C LEU A 71 6.66 -2.16 0.25
N PRO A 72 6.72 -3.43 0.72
CA PRO A 72 7.23 -3.74 2.05
C PRO A 72 8.70 -3.33 2.22
N ALA A 73 9.54 -3.65 1.23
CA ALA A 73 10.96 -3.32 1.28
C ALA A 73 11.19 -1.81 1.30
N SER A 74 10.52 -1.05 0.43
CA SER A 74 10.69 0.41 0.37
C SER A 74 10.19 1.11 1.64
N LEU A 75 9.08 0.64 2.21
CA LEU A 75 8.52 1.19 3.43
C LEU A 75 9.37 0.85 4.66
N SER A 76 9.91 -0.36 4.76
CA SER A 76 10.82 -0.75 5.83
C SER A 76 12.14 0.05 5.80
N ALA A 77 12.69 0.30 4.61
CA ALA A 77 13.94 1.03 4.42
C ALA A 77 13.76 2.55 4.51
N GLY A 78 12.53 3.06 4.47
CA GLY A 78 12.22 4.49 4.38
C GLY A 78 12.71 5.15 3.08
N LYS A 79 13.08 4.36 2.07
CA LYS A 79 13.61 4.83 0.79
C LYS A 79 13.07 3.95 -0.33
N PHE A 80 12.63 4.57 -1.43
CA PHE A 80 12.29 3.83 -2.64
C PHE A 80 13.56 3.24 -3.23
N THR A 81 13.65 1.91 -3.32
CA THR A 81 14.85 1.23 -3.80
C THR A 81 14.48 0.08 -4.72
N LEU A 82 14.89 0.18 -5.99
CA LEU A 82 14.69 -0.86 -6.99
C LEU A 82 15.56 -2.09 -6.75
N ALA A 83 16.60 -2.00 -5.90
CA ALA A 83 17.41 -3.15 -5.50
C ALA A 83 16.63 -4.21 -4.71
N ALA A 84 15.43 -3.87 -4.23
CA ALA A 84 14.50 -4.85 -3.63
C ALA A 84 13.76 -5.70 -4.66
N LEU A 85 13.90 -5.43 -5.96
CA LEU A 85 13.39 -6.29 -7.02
C LEU A 85 14.16 -7.60 -7.02
N SER A 86 13.53 -8.64 -6.47
CA SER A 86 13.99 -10.02 -6.59
C SER A 86 13.47 -10.63 -7.89
N ALA A 87 14.07 -11.76 -8.29
CA ALA A 87 13.58 -12.51 -9.43
C ALA A 87 12.11 -12.87 -9.23
N PRO A 88 11.23 -12.61 -10.22
CA PRO A 88 9.80 -12.81 -10.06
C PRO A 88 9.51 -14.29 -9.79
N SER A 89 8.72 -14.54 -8.77
CA SER A 89 8.23 -15.88 -8.45
C SER A 89 7.33 -16.41 -9.58
N ARG A 90 7.12 -17.74 -9.64
CA ARG A 90 6.23 -18.36 -10.64
C ARG A 90 4.81 -17.76 -10.60
N THR A 91 4.32 -17.42 -9.40
CA THR A 91 3.02 -16.78 -9.20
C THR A 91 3.00 -15.35 -9.72
N GLU A 92 4.05 -14.56 -9.48
CA GLU A 92 4.14 -13.19 -10.02
C GLU A 92 4.22 -13.20 -11.54
N LEU A 93 5.01 -14.11 -12.10
CA LEU A 93 5.11 -14.29 -13.54
C LEU A 93 3.74 -14.59 -14.16
N PHE A 94 2.91 -15.42 -13.51
CA PHE A 94 1.54 -15.69 -13.95
C PHE A 94 0.71 -14.40 -14.01
N TYR A 95 0.70 -13.60 -12.94
CA TYR A 95 -0.07 -12.33 -12.91
C TYR A 95 0.50 -11.24 -13.86
N ILE A 96 1.80 -11.28 -14.16
CA ILE A 96 2.46 -10.40 -15.14
C ILE A 96 2.05 -10.76 -16.57
N LEU A 97 2.05 -12.05 -16.90
CA LEU A 97 1.76 -12.55 -18.24
C LEU A 97 0.27 -12.56 -18.57
N LEU A 98 -0.60 -12.72 -17.58
CA LEU A 98 -2.05 -12.80 -17.77
C LEU A 98 -2.66 -11.60 -18.53
N PRO A 99 -2.44 -10.32 -18.14
CA PRO A 99 -2.99 -9.17 -18.88
C PRO A 99 -2.41 -9.06 -20.30
N LEU A 100 -1.15 -9.45 -20.51
CA LEU A 100 -0.52 -9.47 -21.84
C LEU A 100 -1.19 -10.52 -22.73
N ALA A 101 -1.41 -11.73 -22.20
CA ALA A 101 -2.10 -12.80 -22.89
C ALA A 101 -3.53 -12.38 -23.30
N VAL A 102 -4.24 -11.67 -22.42
CA VAL A 102 -5.58 -11.13 -22.73
C VAL A 102 -5.55 -10.17 -23.91
N VAL A 103 -4.59 -9.24 -23.98
CA VAL A 103 -4.52 -8.27 -25.09
C VAL A 103 -4.16 -8.92 -26.42
N VAL A 104 -3.32 -9.96 -26.39
CA VAL A 104 -2.87 -10.69 -27.58
C VAL A 104 -3.93 -11.66 -28.09
N LEU A 105 -4.49 -12.49 -27.21
CA LEU A 105 -5.30 -13.66 -27.56
C LEU A 105 -6.81 -13.42 -27.50
N ALA A 106 -7.30 -12.51 -26.64
CA ALA A 106 -8.74 -12.35 -26.48
C ALA A 106 -9.39 -11.67 -27.70
N ARG A 107 -10.62 -12.11 -28.03
CA ARG A 107 -11.45 -11.46 -29.05
C ARG A 107 -11.80 -10.04 -28.61
N ARG A 108 -11.94 -9.11 -29.56
CA ARG A 108 -12.13 -7.66 -29.31
C ARG A 108 -13.23 -7.34 -28.29
N GLN A 109 -14.35 -8.04 -28.35
CA GLN A 109 -15.49 -7.85 -27.43
C GLN A 109 -15.21 -8.29 -25.98
N TRP A 110 -14.28 -9.22 -25.77
CA TRP A 110 -13.94 -9.78 -24.46
C TRP A 110 -12.71 -9.13 -23.80
N LYS A 111 -11.94 -8.32 -24.54
CA LYS A 111 -10.69 -7.71 -24.02
C LYS A 111 -10.92 -6.86 -22.78
N ALA A 112 -11.91 -5.97 -22.82
CA ALA A 112 -12.21 -5.06 -21.71
C ALA A 112 -12.64 -5.81 -20.44
N PRO A 113 -13.67 -6.68 -20.44
CA PRO A 113 -14.07 -7.39 -19.23
C PRO A 113 -12.97 -8.33 -18.70
N LEU A 114 -12.21 -9.00 -19.58
CA LEU A 114 -11.10 -9.85 -19.15
C LEU A 114 -9.98 -9.03 -18.51
N LEU A 115 -9.62 -7.86 -19.05
CA LEU A 115 -8.64 -6.99 -18.42
C LEU A 115 -9.11 -6.50 -17.04
N VAL A 116 -10.38 -6.15 -16.88
CA VAL A 116 -10.94 -5.79 -15.56
C VAL A 116 -10.78 -6.95 -14.58
N LEU A 117 -11.06 -8.19 -14.99
CA LEU A 117 -10.83 -9.37 -14.15
C LEU A 117 -9.35 -9.53 -13.77
N THR A 118 -8.42 -9.26 -14.70
CA THR A 118 -6.98 -9.29 -14.37
C THR A 118 -6.60 -8.22 -13.34
N VAL A 119 -7.17 -7.02 -13.40
CA VAL A 119 -6.97 -5.95 -12.39
C VAL A 119 -7.44 -6.44 -11.02
N VAL A 120 -8.65 -6.98 -10.94
CA VAL A 120 -9.22 -7.48 -9.68
C VAL A 120 -8.37 -8.61 -9.11
N ALA A 121 -7.98 -9.57 -9.94
CA ALA A 121 -7.15 -10.71 -9.52
C ALA A 121 -5.76 -10.25 -9.03
N ALA A 122 -5.10 -9.34 -9.75
CA ALA A 122 -3.83 -8.75 -9.34
C ALA A 122 -3.98 -7.93 -8.04
N GLY A 123 -5.07 -7.19 -7.88
CA GLY A 123 -5.37 -6.45 -6.64
C GLY A 123 -5.57 -7.37 -5.43
N ILE A 124 -6.28 -8.49 -5.61
CA ILE A 124 -6.43 -9.52 -4.57
C ILE A 124 -5.06 -10.13 -4.22
N TYR A 125 -4.25 -10.46 -5.23
CA TYR A 125 -2.90 -10.97 -5.04
C TYR A 125 -2.04 -10.01 -4.21
N VAL A 126 -1.97 -8.72 -4.60
CA VAL A 126 -1.21 -7.70 -3.86
C VAL A 126 -1.74 -7.57 -2.43
N LYS A 127 -3.06 -7.58 -2.23
CA LYS A 127 -3.65 -7.54 -0.88
C LYS A 127 -3.26 -8.75 -0.04
N GLN A 128 -3.21 -9.95 -0.61
CA GLN A 128 -2.88 -11.17 0.13
C GLN A 128 -1.39 -11.28 0.48
N ILE A 129 -0.50 -10.75 -0.38
CA ILE A 129 0.94 -10.86 -0.18
C ILE A 129 1.51 -9.63 0.52
N ALA A 130 1.21 -8.43 0.03
CA ALA A 130 1.80 -7.20 0.54
C ALA A 130 1.25 -6.82 1.91
N PHE A 131 -0.08 -6.95 2.14
CA PHE A 131 -0.67 -6.42 3.37
C PHE A 131 -0.22 -7.18 4.63
N PRO A 132 -0.12 -8.53 4.63
CA PRO A 132 0.44 -9.24 5.78
C PRO A 132 1.90 -8.88 6.04
N ALA A 133 2.72 -8.74 4.98
CA ALA A 133 4.11 -8.32 5.14
C ALA A 133 4.22 -6.91 5.73
N LEU A 134 3.37 -5.98 5.26
CA LEU A 134 3.29 -4.63 5.79
C LEU A 134 2.79 -4.60 7.23
N ASP A 135 1.77 -5.42 7.57
CA ASP A 135 1.25 -5.49 8.93
C ASP A 135 2.31 -6.06 9.89
N GLN A 136 3.18 -6.96 9.44
CA GLN A 136 4.24 -7.52 10.28
C GLN A 136 5.44 -6.60 10.45
N GLN A 137 5.84 -5.88 9.40
CA GLN A 137 7.11 -5.14 9.36
C GLN A 137 6.97 -3.66 9.70
N VAL A 138 5.80 -3.07 9.48
CA VAL A 138 5.63 -1.60 9.50
C VAL A 138 4.43 -1.13 10.34
N SER A 139 3.60 -2.05 10.84
CA SER A 139 2.38 -1.73 11.58
C SER A 139 2.53 -2.00 13.07
N ALA A 140 2.28 -0.96 13.88
CA ALA A 140 2.18 -1.07 15.34
C ALA A 140 1.08 -2.03 15.80
N ARG A 141 0.09 -2.31 14.95
CA ARG A 141 -1.07 -3.13 15.32
C ARG A 141 -0.70 -4.58 15.59
N SER A 142 0.10 -5.20 14.72
CA SER A 142 0.50 -6.59 14.88
C SER A 142 1.40 -6.76 16.10
N MET A 143 2.32 -5.81 16.31
CA MET A 143 3.21 -5.80 17.46
C MET A 143 2.42 -5.61 18.76
N TRP A 144 1.48 -4.66 18.82
CA TRP A 144 0.61 -4.50 19.98
C TRP A 144 -0.14 -5.79 20.35
N ARG A 145 -0.67 -6.53 19.36
CA ARG A 145 -1.36 -7.81 19.63
C ARG A 145 -0.45 -8.83 20.30
N ARG A 146 0.86 -8.83 20.00
CA ARG A 146 1.85 -9.68 20.67
C ARG A 146 2.15 -9.18 22.09
N LEU A 147 2.30 -7.86 22.25
CA LEU A 147 2.68 -7.22 23.53
C LEU A 147 1.54 -7.08 24.54
N LYS A 148 0.28 -7.19 24.11
CA LYS A 148 -0.90 -6.87 24.94
C LYS A 148 -0.90 -7.58 26.31
N HIS A 149 -0.39 -8.81 26.38
CA HIS A 149 -0.37 -9.61 27.61
C HIS A 149 0.72 -9.15 28.59
N GLU A 150 1.82 -8.57 28.12
CA GLU A 150 2.97 -8.14 28.92
C GLU A 150 3.07 -6.61 29.01
N ARG A 151 1.98 -5.88 28.70
CA ARG A 151 1.96 -4.41 28.55
C ARG A 151 2.46 -3.61 29.77
N ALA A 152 2.40 -4.19 30.97
CA ALA A 152 2.82 -3.53 32.21
C ALA A 152 4.33 -3.62 32.45
N LEU A 153 5.02 -4.54 31.77
CA LEU A 153 6.44 -4.86 31.97
C LEU A 153 7.35 -4.18 30.94
N ILE A 154 6.78 -3.29 30.11
CA ILE A 154 7.44 -2.71 28.95
C ILE A 154 7.58 -1.19 29.10
N CYS A 155 8.79 -0.69 28.93
CA CYS A 155 9.14 0.73 28.91
C CYS A 155 9.69 1.19 27.55
N ASP A 156 9.72 2.50 27.33
CA ASP A 156 10.38 3.11 26.17
C ASP A 156 11.88 3.27 26.42
N GLY A 157 12.68 2.54 25.64
CA GLY A 157 14.14 2.57 25.64
C GLY A 157 14.73 3.35 24.47
N GLY A 158 13.97 4.23 23.82
CA GLY A 158 14.41 5.01 22.66
C GLY A 158 13.94 4.39 21.34
N THR A 159 12.65 4.09 21.24
CA THR A 159 12.03 3.64 19.99
C THR A 159 11.74 4.81 19.04
N ASN A 160 11.73 4.55 17.73
CA ASN A 160 11.31 5.51 16.72
C ASN A 160 9.90 6.04 17.02
N ARG A 161 9.75 7.37 16.90
CA ARG A 161 8.52 8.13 17.12
C ARG A 161 7.29 7.54 16.43
N ASP A 162 7.41 7.03 15.20
CA ASP A 162 6.28 6.46 14.45
C ASP A 162 5.72 5.20 15.13
N TRP A 163 6.62 4.33 15.62
CA TRP A 163 6.25 3.14 16.39
C TRP A 163 5.71 3.50 17.77
N LEU A 164 6.37 4.44 18.48
CA LEU A 164 5.95 4.88 19.80
C LEU A 164 4.52 5.44 19.77
N PHE A 165 4.19 6.29 18.78
CA PHE A 165 2.84 6.81 18.62
C PHE A 165 1.82 5.72 18.27
N GLY A 166 2.15 4.83 17.33
CA GLY A 166 1.26 3.74 16.96
C GLY A 166 0.95 2.82 18.15
N LEU A 167 1.97 2.44 18.93
CA LEU A 167 1.80 1.58 20.10
C LEU A 167 1.07 2.29 21.24
N THR A 168 1.38 3.55 21.49
CA THR A 168 0.68 4.37 22.50
C THR A 168 -0.80 4.50 22.16
N TYR A 169 -1.13 4.70 20.88
CA TYR A 169 -2.52 4.74 20.40
C TYR A 169 -3.27 3.44 20.71
N TYR A 170 -2.66 2.27 20.44
CA TYR A 170 -3.30 0.98 20.73
C TYR A 170 -3.30 0.60 22.22
N ARG A 171 -2.31 1.07 22.98
CA ARG A 171 -2.22 0.88 24.43
C ARG A 171 -3.26 1.72 25.18
N GLY A 172 -3.58 2.91 24.67
CA GLY A 172 -4.43 3.90 25.32
C GLY A 172 -3.69 4.79 26.33
N GLU A 173 -2.41 4.52 26.58
CA GLU A 173 -1.56 5.23 27.54
C GLU A 173 -0.14 5.30 26.97
N ALA A 174 0.60 6.36 27.32
CA ALA A 174 1.99 6.53 26.92
C ALA A 174 2.90 5.48 27.60
N TYR A 175 3.93 5.03 26.89
CA TYR A 175 4.95 4.18 27.51
C TYR A 175 5.82 5.02 28.44
N PRO A 176 6.04 4.59 29.69
CA PRO A 176 6.95 5.27 30.60
C PRO A 176 8.40 5.09 30.12
N PRO A 177 9.29 6.06 30.42
CA PRO A 177 10.72 5.89 30.15
C PRO A 177 11.29 4.77 31.01
N CYS A 178 12.26 4.01 30.49
CA CYS A 178 12.84 2.88 31.24
C CYS A 178 13.51 3.28 32.55
N ASP A 179 13.88 4.54 32.74
CA ASP A 179 14.50 5.04 33.97
C ASP A 179 13.50 5.27 35.12
N SER A 180 12.18 5.18 34.86
CA SER A 180 11.15 5.52 35.86
C SER A 180 10.67 4.34 36.73
N GLY A 181 11.20 3.13 36.56
CA GLY A 181 10.73 1.97 37.32
C GLY A 181 11.40 0.65 36.94
N ASN A 182 10.94 -0.45 37.55
CA ASN A 182 11.39 -1.81 37.23
C ASN A 182 10.56 -2.36 36.09
N PHE A 183 11.19 -2.55 34.93
CA PHE A 183 10.59 -3.13 33.73
C PHE A 183 11.46 -4.29 33.24
N ASP A 184 10.82 -5.35 32.74
CA ASP A 184 11.53 -6.54 32.23
C ASP A 184 11.96 -6.36 30.76
N TYR A 185 11.32 -5.44 30.03
CA TYR A 185 11.57 -5.23 28.61
C TYR A 185 11.63 -3.76 28.22
N ALA A 186 12.62 -3.42 27.39
CA ALA A 186 12.75 -2.13 26.73
C ALA A 186 12.31 -2.23 25.27
N LEU A 187 11.43 -1.32 24.85
CA LEU A 187 11.17 -1.07 23.43
C LEU A 187 12.30 -0.22 22.86
N ARG A 188 13.05 -0.77 21.89
CA ARG A 188 14.07 -0.03 21.13
C ARG A 188 13.85 -0.16 19.65
N SER A 189 14.32 0.81 18.87
CA SER A 189 14.51 0.64 17.43
C SER A 189 15.98 0.80 17.08
N HIS A 190 16.64 -0.28 16.68
CA HIS A 190 17.98 -0.19 16.08
C HIS A 190 17.90 0.44 14.68
N PHE A 191 19.05 0.81 14.11
CA PHE A 191 19.31 1.46 12.81
C PHE A 191 18.40 1.09 11.60
N LYS A 192 17.59 0.04 11.68
CA LYS A 192 16.69 -0.47 10.63
C LYS A 192 15.20 -0.09 10.80
N ASN A 193 14.85 0.96 11.55
CA ASN A 193 13.47 1.50 11.68
C ASN A 193 12.38 0.54 12.20
N TYR A 194 12.70 -0.69 12.60
CA TYR A 194 11.76 -1.61 13.24
C TYR A 194 11.93 -1.58 14.75
N ALA A 195 10.82 -1.71 15.47
CA ALA A 195 10.83 -1.81 16.92
C ALA A 195 11.08 -3.26 17.36
N THR A 196 11.95 -3.42 18.35
CA THR A 196 12.30 -4.70 19.00
C THR A 196 12.13 -4.58 20.49
N LEU A 197 11.72 -5.70 21.11
CA LEU A 197 11.83 -5.87 22.55
C LEU A 197 13.23 -6.36 22.88
N GLU A 198 13.89 -5.65 23.77
CA GLU A 198 15.13 -6.08 24.39
C GLU A 198 14.85 -6.36 25.87
N LYS A 199 15.35 -7.48 26.39
CA LYS A 199 15.17 -7.83 27.80
C LYS A 199 16.09 -6.96 28.66
N LEU A 200 15.50 -6.21 29.59
CA LEU A 200 16.22 -5.58 30.70
C LEU A 200 16.47 -6.68 31.73
N LYS A 201 17.73 -6.85 32.13
CA LYS A 201 18.25 -7.98 32.93
C LYS A 201 17.30 -8.53 33.99
#